data_AF-A0A939ZEG9-F1
#
_entry.id   AF-A0A939ZEG9-F1
#
_cell.length_a   1.000
_cell.length_b   1.000
_cell.length_c   1.000
_cell.angle_alpha   90.00
_cell.angle_beta   90.00
_cell.angle_gamma   90.00
#
_symmetry.space_group_name_H-M   'P 1'
#
loop_
_entity.id
_entity.type
_entity.pdbx_description
1 polymer ?
#
loop_
_entity_poly.entity_id
_entity_poly.type
_entity_poly.pdbx_seq_one_letter_code
_entity_poly.pdbx_strand_id
1 'polypeptide(L)'
;MQKLSNQERLKPWMGFILFAFGLCFLLFAGSYMQSNWGIPGLILTEIGFLAISVVYCLIMKVDLKEVFPMKKISGRDFFGTIFMFLGGFLLNLVAAGISMFVLDLIGKSDYVSEVSELSDFLYGNGMAYYAIILVVAVTPAICEEAFMRGAVLSNFRGLNDKWIVFLVGVFFGILHLSPLRFLNTACLGAILAYIMVKKNNILLPMLVHFLNNFVSSFIGANSGISSGDATAAMEGFSSAATMGSMFAAGFLCPLFLVIGARLYDKENTKGKHFVIAAILSAFLLISGIAITIVSSMNGLYKNALLNWNYTFAVTEENLECDNLAEAGIDIQEESVHSIIVSSTAPGGNITFTMEDENGNVIIEKSGSGMLVVSENVELAPGHYTLYFTGDDTLAGKTFSYQVIVN
;
A
#
# COMPACT_ATOMS: atom_id res chain seq x y z
N MET A 1 -18.93 -19.13 -17.47
CA MET A 1 -18.98 -18.10 -18.56
C MET A 1 -19.51 -18.72 -19.86
N GLN A 2 -20.25 -17.97 -20.69
CA GLN A 2 -20.76 -18.45 -21.99
C GLN A 2 -19.61 -18.67 -22.99
N LYS A 3 -19.65 -19.79 -23.72
CA LYS A 3 -18.72 -20.11 -24.82
C LYS A 3 -18.95 -19.19 -26.02
N LEU A 4 -17.89 -18.93 -26.77
CA LEU A 4 -17.97 -18.25 -28.07
C LEU A 4 -18.65 -19.15 -29.11
N SER A 5 -19.17 -18.56 -30.19
CA SER A 5 -19.73 -19.28 -31.34
C SER A 5 -18.71 -20.20 -32.01
N ASN A 6 -17.45 -19.78 -32.08
CA ASN A 6 -16.32 -20.57 -32.58
C ASN A 6 -15.33 -21.00 -31.49
N GLN A 7 -15.84 -21.34 -30.30
CA GLN A 7 -14.99 -21.72 -29.15
C GLN A 7 -14.05 -22.88 -29.46
N GLU A 8 -14.42 -23.79 -30.36
CA GLU A 8 -13.61 -24.94 -30.78
C GLU A 8 -12.25 -24.54 -31.34
N ARG A 9 -12.13 -23.32 -31.89
CA ARG A 9 -10.88 -22.76 -32.42
C ARG A 9 -9.92 -22.30 -31.33
N LEU A 10 -10.42 -21.99 -30.13
CA LEU A 10 -9.62 -21.55 -29.00
C LEU A 10 -9.40 -22.69 -28.02
N LYS A 11 -8.14 -23.06 -27.78
CA LYS A 11 -7.77 -24.09 -26.80
C LYS A 11 -7.04 -23.45 -25.62
N PRO A 12 -7.17 -24.01 -24.39
CA PRO A 12 -6.49 -23.45 -23.21
C PRO A 12 -4.99 -23.22 -23.40
N TRP A 13 -4.27 -24.16 -24.04
CA TRP A 13 -2.83 -24.03 -24.30
C TRP A 13 -2.48 -22.80 -25.16
N MET A 14 -3.36 -22.39 -26.07
CA MET A 14 -3.17 -21.18 -26.88
C MET A 14 -3.25 -19.92 -26.02
N GLY A 15 -4.05 -19.93 -24.95
CA GLY A 15 -4.08 -18.84 -23.98
C GLY A 15 -2.76 -18.67 -23.24
N PHE A 16 -2.11 -19.78 -22.85
CA PHE A 16 -0.76 -19.75 -22.27
C PHE A 16 0.29 -19.22 -23.25
N ILE A 17 0.24 -19.64 -24.52
CA ILE A 17 1.16 -19.15 -25.54
C ILE A 17 0.95 -17.67 -25.83
N LEU A 18 -0.31 -17.23 -25.96
CA LEU A 18 -0.63 -15.82 -26.18
C LEU A 18 -0.16 -14.95 -25.01
N PHE A 19 -0.35 -15.44 -23.77
CA PHE A 19 0.16 -14.78 -22.58
C PHE A 19 1.69 -14.69 -22.60
N ALA A 20 2.38 -15.81 -22.85
CA ALA A 20 3.84 -15.83 -22.94
C ALA A 20 4.38 -14.92 -24.06
N PHE A 21 3.67 -14.85 -25.20
CA PHE A 21 3.99 -13.93 -26.28
C PHE A 21 3.83 -12.46 -25.85
N GLY A 22 2.73 -12.12 -25.17
CA GLY A 22 2.53 -10.78 -24.62
C GLY A 22 3.58 -10.41 -23.56
N LEU A 23 3.98 -11.36 -22.72
CA LEU A 23 5.06 -11.19 -21.75
C LEU A 23 6.42 -10.96 -22.44
N CYS A 24 6.73 -11.74 -23.49
CA CYS A 24 7.93 -11.52 -24.30
C CYS A 24 7.89 -10.14 -24.99
N PHE A 25 6.75 -9.76 -25.55
CA PHE A 25 6.56 -8.44 -26.13
C PHE A 25 6.86 -7.34 -25.10
N LEU A 26 6.33 -7.44 -23.89
CA LEU A 26 6.59 -6.50 -22.82
C LEU A 26 8.08 -6.43 -22.44
N LEU A 27 8.72 -7.59 -22.21
CA LEU A 27 10.12 -7.68 -21.77
C LEU A 27 11.13 -7.16 -22.80
N PHE A 28 10.85 -7.34 -24.09
CA PHE A 28 11.79 -6.97 -25.15
C PHE A 28 11.39 -5.66 -25.82
N ALA A 29 10.24 -5.63 -26.49
CA ALA A 29 9.80 -4.46 -27.24
C ALA A 29 9.28 -3.36 -26.30
N GLY A 30 8.44 -3.72 -25.33
CA GLY A 30 7.86 -2.79 -24.35
C GLY A 30 8.93 -2.07 -23.54
N SER A 31 9.82 -2.82 -22.89
CA SER A 31 10.94 -2.28 -22.12
C SER A 31 11.87 -1.42 -22.98
N TYR A 32 12.17 -1.84 -24.22
CA TYR A 32 12.96 -1.01 -25.14
C TYR A 32 12.27 0.32 -25.45
N MET A 33 10.97 0.30 -25.79
CA MET A 33 10.20 1.52 -26.09
C MET A 33 10.14 2.45 -24.87
N GLN A 34 9.84 1.92 -23.68
CA GLN A 34 9.73 2.69 -22.44
C GLN A 34 11.08 3.30 -22.03
N SER A 35 12.18 2.55 -22.14
CA SER A 35 13.52 3.03 -21.79
C SER A 35 14.03 4.10 -22.75
N ASN A 36 13.79 3.96 -24.05
CA ASN A 36 14.32 4.91 -25.05
C ASN A 36 13.40 6.12 -25.30
N TRP A 37 12.08 5.95 -25.16
CA TRP A 37 11.10 6.97 -25.52
C TRP A 37 10.21 7.41 -24.36
N GLY A 38 10.41 6.92 -23.14
CA GLY A 38 9.67 7.31 -21.96
C GLY A 38 8.15 7.08 -22.09
N ILE A 39 7.37 8.11 -21.82
CA ILE A 39 5.90 8.08 -21.84
C ILE A 39 5.31 7.71 -23.21
N PRO A 40 5.76 8.28 -24.35
CA PRO A 40 5.42 7.77 -25.67
C PRO A 40 5.68 6.26 -25.83
N GLY A 41 6.78 5.77 -25.28
CA GLY A 41 7.12 4.34 -25.28
C GLY A 41 6.13 3.50 -24.47
N LEU A 42 5.67 4.00 -23.33
CA LEU A 42 4.62 3.37 -22.53
C LEU A 42 3.30 3.29 -23.32
N ILE A 43 2.86 4.39 -23.93
CA ILE A 43 1.64 4.42 -24.76
C ILE A 43 1.73 3.42 -25.92
N LEU A 44 2.89 3.34 -26.60
CA LEU A 44 3.10 2.38 -27.69
C LEU A 44 3.09 0.92 -27.20
N THR A 45 3.58 0.67 -25.99
CA THR A 45 3.48 -0.65 -25.35
C THR A 45 2.02 -1.06 -25.17
N GLU A 46 1.19 -0.16 -24.64
CA GLU A 46 -0.24 -0.40 -24.46
C GLU A 46 -0.97 -0.65 -25.79
N ILE A 47 -0.76 0.22 -26.79
CA ILE A 47 -1.34 0.03 -28.12
C ILE A 47 -0.89 -1.31 -28.71
N GLY A 48 0.35 -1.73 -28.43
CA GLY A 48 0.87 -3.04 -28.79
C GLY A 48 0.03 -4.20 -28.21
N PHE A 49 -0.33 -4.15 -26.93
CA PHE A 49 -1.23 -5.15 -26.32
C PHE A 49 -2.60 -5.21 -27.02
N LEU A 50 -3.19 -4.05 -27.31
CA LEU A 50 -4.45 -3.99 -28.06
C LEU A 50 -4.30 -4.59 -29.46
N ALA A 51 -3.22 -4.24 -30.17
CA ALA A 51 -2.94 -4.76 -31.51
C ALA A 51 -2.76 -6.28 -31.50
N ILE A 52 -1.98 -6.83 -30.56
CA ILE A 52 -1.80 -8.27 -30.37
C ILE A 52 -3.16 -8.95 -30.15
N SER A 53 -4.03 -8.35 -29.34
CA SER A 53 -5.35 -8.89 -29.03
C SER A 53 -6.24 -8.98 -30.27
N VAL A 54 -6.31 -7.91 -31.06
CA VAL A 54 -7.12 -7.86 -32.28
C VAL A 54 -6.56 -8.80 -33.34
N VAL A 55 -5.24 -8.76 -33.59
CA VAL A 55 -4.58 -9.64 -34.57
C VAL A 55 -4.76 -11.11 -34.21
N TYR A 56 -4.63 -11.47 -32.93
CA TYR A 56 -4.88 -12.83 -32.45
C TYR A 56 -6.31 -13.28 -32.82
N CYS A 57 -7.31 -12.44 -32.54
CA CYS A 57 -8.71 -12.77 -32.86
C CYS A 57 -8.94 -12.94 -34.37
N LEU A 58 -8.29 -12.12 -35.20
CA LEU A 58 -8.37 -12.22 -36.66
C LEU A 58 -7.72 -13.51 -37.18
N ILE A 59 -6.54 -13.89 -36.66
CA ILE A 59 -5.86 -15.15 -36.99
C ILE A 59 -6.72 -16.36 -36.61
N MET A 60 -7.28 -16.34 -35.41
CA MET A 60 -8.14 -17.40 -34.89
C MET A 60 -9.55 -17.38 -35.50
N LYS A 61 -9.87 -16.34 -36.29
CA LYS A 61 -11.17 -16.14 -36.96
C LYS A 61 -12.33 -16.26 -35.97
N VAL A 62 -12.22 -15.56 -34.84
CA VAL A 62 -13.29 -15.44 -33.83
C VAL A 62 -13.90 -14.04 -33.88
N ASP A 63 -15.19 -13.92 -33.58
CA ASP A 63 -15.88 -12.62 -33.63
C ASP A 63 -15.40 -11.69 -32.50
N LEU A 64 -14.88 -10.52 -32.89
CA LEU A 64 -14.42 -9.48 -31.97
C LEU A 64 -15.53 -9.04 -31.01
N LYS A 65 -16.80 -9.06 -31.41
CA LYS A 65 -17.93 -8.67 -30.54
C LYS A 65 -18.17 -9.66 -29.41
N GLU A 66 -17.81 -10.93 -29.60
CA GLU A 66 -17.95 -11.94 -28.56
C GLU A 66 -16.74 -11.97 -27.61
N VAL A 67 -15.55 -11.63 -28.13
CA VAL A 67 -14.30 -11.50 -27.38
C VAL A 67 -14.30 -10.20 -26.56
N PHE A 68 -14.77 -9.09 -27.13
CA PHE A 68 -14.88 -7.77 -26.51
C PHE A 68 -16.36 -7.35 -26.36
N PRO A 69 -17.16 -8.09 -25.58
CA PRO A 69 -18.58 -7.83 -25.44
C PRO A 69 -18.82 -6.49 -24.74
N MET A 70 -19.43 -5.56 -25.46
CA MET A 70 -19.90 -4.29 -24.90
C MET A 70 -21.41 -4.32 -24.78
N LYS A 71 -21.91 -4.33 -23.54
CA LYS A 71 -23.35 -4.43 -23.24
C LYS A 71 -23.81 -3.22 -22.44
N LYS A 72 -25.12 -2.93 -22.49
CA LYS A 72 -25.75 -1.91 -21.63
C LYS A 72 -25.50 -2.25 -20.15
N ILE A 73 -25.09 -1.24 -19.38
CA ILE A 73 -24.82 -1.35 -17.96
C ILE A 73 -26.12 -1.05 -17.19
N SER A 74 -26.64 -2.03 -16.45
CA SER A 74 -27.78 -1.79 -15.57
C SER A 74 -27.33 -1.05 -14.30
N GLY A 75 -28.23 -0.35 -13.61
CA GLY A 75 -27.89 0.31 -12.34
C GLY A 75 -27.32 -0.66 -11.30
N ARG A 76 -27.85 -1.88 -11.26
CA ARG A 76 -27.33 -2.95 -10.39
C ARG A 76 -25.90 -3.37 -10.76
N ASP A 77 -25.58 -3.41 -12.05
CA ASP A 77 -24.22 -3.70 -12.51
C ASP A 77 -23.27 -2.56 -12.20
N PHE A 78 -23.72 -1.32 -12.38
CA PHE A 78 -22.94 -0.13 -12.03
C PHE A 78 -22.57 -0.14 -10.54
N PHE A 79 -23.55 -0.19 -9.64
CA PHE A 79 -23.28 -0.20 -8.20
C PHE A 79 -22.51 -1.44 -7.77
N GLY A 80 -22.77 -2.61 -8.36
CA GLY A 80 -21.96 -3.81 -8.14
C GLY A 80 -20.48 -3.56 -8.47
N THR A 81 -20.22 -2.90 -9.59
CA THR A 81 -18.88 -2.53 -10.06
C THR A 81 -18.20 -1.53 -9.12
N ILE A 82 -18.94 -0.53 -8.61
CA ILE A 82 -18.41 0.41 -7.62
C ILE A 82 -18.01 -0.32 -6.33
N PHE A 83 -18.84 -1.23 -5.81
CA PHE A 83 -18.48 -2.01 -4.62
C PHE A 83 -17.31 -2.98 -4.86
N MET A 84 -17.21 -3.56 -6.05
CA MET A 84 -16.03 -4.36 -6.43
C MET A 84 -14.77 -3.51 -6.50
N PHE A 85 -14.85 -2.29 -7.01
CA PHE A 85 -13.76 -1.32 -6.99
C PHE A 85 -13.35 -0.96 -5.55
N LEU A 86 -14.30 -0.54 -4.70
CA LEU A 86 -14.01 -0.17 -3.31
C LEU A 86 -13.38 -1.35 -2.53
N GLY A 87 -13.95 -2.54 -2.67
CA GLY A 87 -13.41 -3.74 -2.04
C GLY A 87 -12.05 -4.15 -2.61
N GLY A 88 -11.86 -4.03 -3.93
CA GLY A 88 -10.60 -4.34 -4.60
C GLY A 88 -9.48 -3.37 -4.26
N PHE A 89 -9.77 -2.08 -4.18
CA PHE A 89 -8.81 -1.05 -3.81
C PHE A 89 -8.31 -1.26 -2.36
N LEU A 90 -9.22 -1.54 -1.42
CA LEU A 90 -8.84 -1.89 -0.05
C LEU A 90 -8.06 -3.21 0.03
N LEU A 91 -8.43 -4.21 -0.78
CA LEU A 91 -7.67 -5.46 -0.87
C LEU A 91 -6.25 -5.22 -1.42
N ASN A 92 -6.08 -4.28 -2.35
CA ASN A 92 -4.76 -3.92 -2.88
C ASN A 92 -3.87 -3.33 -1.77
N LEU A 93 -4.40 -2.56 -0.83
CA LEU A 93 -3.65 -2.08 0.35
C LEU A 93 -3.18 -3.24 1.22
N VAL A 94 -4.10 -4.17 1.57
CA VAL A 94 -3.75 -5.36 2.36
C VAL A 94 -2.66 -6.18 1.65
N ALA A 95 -2.81 -6.42 0.35
CA ALA A 95 -1.86 -7.17 -0.44
C ALA A 95 -0.49 -6.47 -0.54
N ALA A 96 -0.45 -5.15 -0.70
CA ALA A 96 0.80 -4.39 -0.70
C ALA A 96 1.53 -4.49 0.65
N GLY A 97 0.80 -4.41 1.77
CA GLY A 97 1.36 -4.61 3.12
C GLY A 97 1.99 -5.99 3.29
N ILE A 98 1.31 -7.04 2.81
CA ILE A 98 1.86 -8.41 2.81
C ILE A 98 3.12 -8.47 1.93
N SER A 99 3.10 -7.90 0.73
CA SER A 99 4.26 -7.91 -0.16
C SER A 99 5.48 -7.26 0.50
N MET A 100 5.33 -6.05 1.08
CA MET A 100 6.43 -5.35 1.76
C MET A 100 6.99 -6.18 2.92
N PHE A 101 6.12 -6.72 3.78
CA PHE A 101 6.54 -7.57 4.88
C PHE A 101 7.25 -8.85 4.42
N VAL A 102 6.74 -9.53 3.40
CA VAL A 102 7.35 -10.76 2.87
C VAL A 102 8.70 -10.47 2.22
N LEU A 103 8.83 -9.36 1.48
CA LEU A 103 10.09 -8.97 0.84
C LEU A 103 11.16 -8.63 1.89
N ASP A 104 10.78 -7.89 2.93
CA ASP A 104 11.65 -7.60 4.06
C ASP A 104 12.10 -8.89 4.79
N LEU A 105 11.17 -9.82 5.06
CA LEU A 105 11.47 -11.11 5.69
C LEU A 105 12.50 -11.95 4.91
N ILE A 106 12.59 -11.82 3.59
CA ILE A 106 13.55 -12.54 2.75
C ILE A 106 14.80 -11.70 2.42
N GLY A 107 14.98 -10.55 3.08
CA GLY A 107 16.14 -9.68 2.91
C GLY A 107 16.16 -8.92 1.59
N LYS A 108 14.99 -8.65 0.99
CA LYS A 108 14.83 -7.85 -0.23
C LYS A 108 14.19 -6.50 0.07
N SER A 109 14.91 -5.65 0.80
CA SER A 109 14.47 -4.31 1.21
C SER A 109 14.50 -3.26 0.09
N ASP A 110 15.09 -3.57 -1.08
CA ASP A 110 15.23 -2.64 -2.21
C ASP A 110 13.91 -2.29 -2.92
N TYR A 111 12.75 -2.73 -2.41
CA TYR A 111 11.45 -2.37 -2.99
C TYR A 111 11.17 -0.86 -2.93
N VAL A 112 11.85 -0.12 -2.06
CA VAL A 112 11.78 1.35 -1.98
C VAL A 112 12.33 2.00 -3.24
N SER A 113 13.43 1.48 -3.79
CA SER A 113 14.00 2.01 -5.05
C SER A 113 13.05 1.75 -6.22
N GLU A 114 12.38 0.60 -6.26
CA GLU A 114 11.36 0.29 -7.26
C GLU A 114 10.21 1.32 -7.24
N VAL A 115 9.73 1.68 -6.05
CA VAL A 115 8.68 2.69 -5.87
C VAL A 115 9.16 4.08 -6.32
N SER A 116 10.39 4.46 -5.95
CA SER A 116 10.98 5.75 -6.33
C SER A 116 11.16 5.84 -7.85
N GLU A 117 11.77 4.84 -8.49
CA GLU A 117 11.99 4.81 -9.94
C GLU A 117 10.67 4.89 -10.72
N LEU A 118 9.64 4.15 -10.27
CA LEU A 118 8.32 4.24 -10.87
C LEU A 118 7.69 5.63 -10.70
N SER A 119 7.84 6.22 -9.50
CA SER A 119 7.36 7.57 -9.21
C SER A 119 8.04 8.61 -10.10
N ASP A 120 9.37 8.56 -10.20
CA ASP A 120 10.17 9.49 -11.01
C ASP A 120 9.84 9.33 -12.50
N PHE A 121 9.68 8.10 -13.00
CA PHE A 121 9.27 7.85 -14.37
C PHE A 121 7.90 8.47 -14.71
N LEU A 122 6.92 8.31 -13.82
CA LEU A 122 5.54 8.76 -14.05
C LEU A 122 5.34 10.26 -13.77
N TYR A 123 5.97 10.79 -12.73
CA TYR A 123 5.69 12.11 -12.17
C TYR A 123 6.87 13.10 -12.28
N GLY A 124 8.11 12.62 -12.47
CA GLY A 124 9.32 13.46 -12.48
C GLY A 124 9.49 14.33 -13.73
N ASN A 125 8.77 14.03 -14.82
CA ASN A 125 8.91 14.72 -16.11
C ASN A 125 8.11 16.04 -16.24
N GLY A 126 7.49 16.52 -15.16
CA GLY A 126 6.71 17.77 -15.17
C GLY A 126 5.46 17.73 -16.07
N MET A 127 4.97 16.54 -16.41
CA MET A 127 3.78 16.40 -17.25
C MET A 127 2.54 16.96 -16.56
N ALA A 128 1.65 17.57 -17.36
CA ALA A 128 0.34 18.00 -16.87
C ALA A 128 -0.43 16.80 -16.30
N TYR A 129 -1.03 16.97 -15.13
CA TYR A 129 -1.75 15.93 -14.41
C TYR A 129 -2.79 15.17 -15.28
N TYR A 130 -3.52 15.90 -16.14
CA TYR A 130 -4.50 15.30 -17.05
C TYR A 130 -3.86 14.32 -18.06
N ALA A 131 -2.63 14.56 -18.49
CA ALA A 131 -1.90 13.66 -19.37
C ALA A 131 -1.53 12.36 -18.65
N ILE A 132 -1.14 12.43 -17.37
CA ILE A 132 -0.85 11.26 -16.54
C ILE A 132 -2.09 10.38 -16.37
N ILE A 133 -3.27 10.97 -16.11
CA ILE A 133 -4.53 10.20 -16.04
C ILE A 133 -4.78 9.44 -17.34
N LEU A 134 -4.61 10.09 -18.50
CA LEU A 134 -4.84 9.44 -19.79
C LEU A 134 -3.90 8.25 -19.98
N VAL A 135 -2.61 8.44 -19.68
CA VAL A 135 -1.59 7.42 -19.88
C VAL A 135 -1.69 6.27 -18.88
N VAL A 136 -1.85 6.57 -17.59
CA VAL A 136 -1.73 5.59 -16.49
C VAL A 136 -3.08 4.97 -16.11
N ALA A 137 -4.19 5.68 -16.33
CA ALA A 137 -5.52 5.19 -15.97
C ALA A 137 -6.37 4.78 -17.16
N VAL A 138 -6.46 5.60 -18.21
CA VAL A 138 -7.38 5.33 -19.33
C VAL A 138 -6.80 4.30 -20.30
N THR A 139 -5.57 4.51 -20.77
CA THR A 139 -4.94 3.65 -21.77
C THR A 139 -4.84 2.18 -21.34
N PRO A 140 -4.26 1.83 -20.16
CA PRO A 140 -4.17 0.43 -19.73
C PRO A 140 -5.53 -0.18 -19.41
N ALA A 141 -6.47 0.61 -18.87
CA ALA A 141 -7.83 0.15 -18.66
C ALA A 141 -8.53 -0.28 -19.95
N ILE A 142 -8.09 0.18 -21.13
CA ILE A 142 -8.61 -0.29 -22.42
C ILE A 142 -7.74 -1.43 -22.96
N CYS A 143 -6.42 -1.20 -23.05
CA CYS A 143 -5.50 -2.07 -23.78
C CYS A 143 -5.21 -3.38 -23.03
N GLU A 144 -4.88 -3.30 -21.74
CA GLU A 144 -4.64 -4.48 -20.93
C GLU A 144 -5.93 -5.30 -20.74
N GLU A 145 -7.10 -4.66 -20.61
CA GLU A 145 -8.37 -5.40 -20.53
C GLU A 145 -8.69 -6.13 -21.83
N ALA A 146 -8.42 -5.51 -22.99
CA ALA A 146 -8.57 -6.17 -24.28
C ALA A 146 -7.65 -7.41 -24.36
N PHE A 147 -6.39 -7.28 -23.92
CA PHE A 147 -5.45 -8.39 -23.92
C PHE A 147 -5.85 -9.50 -22.94
N MET A 148 -6.11 -9.14 -21.68
CA MET A 148 -6.27 -10.10 -20.60
C MET A 148 -7.68 -10.67 -20.52
N ARG A 149 -8.72 -9.82 -20.55
CA ARG A 149 -10.13 -10.23 -20.38
C ARG A 149 -10.78 -10.53 -21.72
N GLY A 150 -10.32 -9.89 -22.79
CA GLY A 150 -10.69 -10.23 -24.15
C GLY A 150 -9.94 -11.46 -24.65
N ALA A 151 -8.74 -11.28 -25.20
CA ALA A 151 -8.04 -12.30 -25.97
C ALA A 151 -7.60 -13.50 -25.13
N VAL A 152 -6.83 -13.29 -24.05
CA VAL A 152 -6.27 -14.38 -23.21
C VAL A 152 -7.39 -15.18 -22.55
N LEU A 153 -8.29 -14.53 -21.79
CA LEU A 153 -9.39 -15.19 -21.07
C LEU A 153 -10.31 -15.98 -22.00
N SER A 154 -10.53 -15.53 -23.25
CA SER A 154 -11.40 -16.23 -24.21
C SER A 154 -10.93 -17.65 -24.56
N ASN A 155 -9.64 -17.95 -24.41
CA ASN A 155 -9.10 -19.31 -24.60
C ASN A 155 -9.48 -20.29 -23.49
N PHE A 156 -9.91 -19.78 -22.35
CA PHE A 156 -10.28 -20.58 -21.18
C PHE A 156 -11.81 -20.68 -21.00
N ARG A 157 -12.60 -20.04 -21.88
CA ARG A 157 -14.07 -20.14 -21.88
C ARG A 157 -14.49 -21.59 -22.07
N GLY A 158 -15.03 -22.19 -21.02
CA GLY A 158 -15.40 -23.61 -20.96
C GLY A 158 -14.70 -24.39 -19.85
N LEU A 159 -13.68 -23.82 -19.21
CA LEU A 159 -13.17 -24.28 -17.93
C LEU A 159 -14.06 -23.79 -16.79
N ASN A 160 -13.78 -24.26 -15.57
CA ASN A 160 -14.46 -23.80 -14.37
C ASN A 160 -14.16 -22.31 -14.12
N ASP A 161 -15.21 -21.53 -13.86
CA ASP A 161 -15.13 -20.09 -13.63
C ASP A 161 -14.12 -19.70 -12.53
N LYS A 162 -13.99 -20.48 -11.44
CA LYS A 162 -13.03 -20.19 -10.36
C LYS A 162 -11.59 -20.35 -10.82
N TRP A 163 -11.30 -21.39 -11.62
CA TRP A 163 -9.97 -21.61 -12.17
C TRP A 163 -9.58 -20.53 -13.18
N ILE A 164 -10.53 -20.05 -13.99
CA ILE A 164 -10.30 -18.93 -14.92
C ILE A 164 -9.93 -17.66 -14.13
N VAL A 165 -10.70 -17.34 -13.09
CA VAL A 165 -10.46 -16.16 -12.25
C VAL A 165 -9.08 -16.20 -11.61
N PHE A 166 -8.70 -17.35 -11.03
CA PHE A 166 -7.38 -17.53 -10.43
C PHE A 166 -6.25 -17.39 -11.47
N LEU A 167 -6.32 -18.13 -12.57
CA LEU A 167 -5.28 -18.15 -13.59
C LEU A 167 -5.05 -16.77 -14.22
N VAL A 168 -6.14 -16.11 -14.64
CA VAL A 168 -6.05 -14.79 -15.27
C VAL A 168 -5.61 -13.72 -14.26
N GLY A 169 -5.94 -13.88 -12.97
CA GLY A 169 -5.40 -13.06 -11.90
C GLY A 169 -3.88 -13.20 -11.79
N VAL A 170 -3.36 -14.43 -11.68
CA VAL A 170 -1.91 -14.69 -11.62
C VAL A 170 -1.19 -14.14 -12.85
N PHE A 171 -1.74 -14.35 -14.05
CA PHE A 171 -1.20 -13.79 -15.29
C PHE A 171 -1.10 -12.27 -15.25
N PHE A 172 -2.12 -11.59 -14.73
CA PHE A 172 -2.10 -10.14 -14.59
C PHE A 172 -1.00 -9.69 -13.62
N GLY A 173 -0.81 -10.42 -12.51
CA GLY A 173 0.30 -10.19 -11.59
C GLY A 173 1.68 -10.34 -12.22
N ILE A 174 1.88 -11.40 -13.02
CA ILE A 174 3.15 -11.65 -13.73
C ILE A 174 3.47 -10.53 -14.74
N LEU A 175 2.46 -10.00 -15.44
CA LEU A 175 2.68 -8.92 -16.42
C LEU A 175 3.23 -7.64 -15.81
N HIS A 176 3.09 -7.44 -14.51
CA HIS A 176 3.59 -6.24 -13.85
C HIS A 176 5.08 -6.32 -13.50
N LEU A 177 5.71 -7.50 -13.68
CA LEU A 177 7.17 -7.70 -13.56
C LEU A 177 7.81 -7.17 -12.26
N SER A 178 7.02 -7.07 -11.20
CA SER A 178 7.42 -6.48 -9.92
C SER A 178 7.04 -7.45 -8.79
N PRO A 179 8.01 -7.91 -7.99
CA PRO A 179 7.72 -8.71 -6.80
C PRO A 179 6.85 -7.97 -5.79
N LEU A 180 7.08 -6.66 -5.60
CA LEU A 180 6.28 -5.83 -4.69
C LEU A 180 4.82 -5.78 -5.16
N ARG A 181 4.63 -5.53 -6.46
CA ARG A 181 3.30 -5.32 -7.07
C ARG A 181 2.61 -6.62 -7.47
N PHE A 182 3.28 -7.77 -7.41
CA PHE A 182 2.74 -9.03 -7.90
C PHE A 182 1.43 -9.41 -7.20
N LEU A 183 1.40 -9.39 -5.87
CA LEU A 183 0.25 -9.88 -5.10
C LEU A 183 -0.99 -8.98 -5.28
N ASN A 184 -0.85 -7.67 -5.12
CA ASN A 184 -1.96 -6.73 -5.28
C ASN A 184 -2.45 -6.69 -6.73
N THR A 185 -1.57 -6.67 -7.73
CA THR A 185 -2.01 -6.71 -9.12
C THR A 185 -2.66 -8.06 -9.46
N ALA A 186 -2.18 -9.19 -8.94
CA ALA A 186 -2.86 -10.47 -9.11
C ALA A 186 -4.27 -10.49 -8.49
N CYS A 187 -4.45 -9.90 -7.30
CA CYS A 187 -5.75 -9.75 -6.65
C CYS A 187 -6.72 -8.88 -7.47
N LEU A 188 -6.29 -7.70 -7.92
CA LEU A 188 -7.05 -6.86 -8.85
C LEU A 188 -7.36 -7.63 -10.14
N GLY A 189 -6.37 -8.34 -10.64
CA GLY A 189 -6.40 -9.24 -11.78
C GLY A 189 -7.59 -10.19 -11.73
N ALA A 190 -7.71 -10.89 -10.60
CA ALA A 190 -8.76 -11.84 -10.30
C ALA A 190 -10.13 -11.16 -10.14
N ILE A 191 -10.21 -9.99 -9.51
CA ILE A 191 -11.46 -9.23 -9.38
C ILE A 191 -12.02 -8.86 -10.76
N LEU A 192 -11.18 -8.32 -11.63
CA LEU A 192 -11.55 -7.94 -12.99
C LEU A 192 -11.95 -9.17 -13.83
N ALA A 193 -11.21 -10.28 -13.69
CA ALA A 193 -11.58 -11.56 -14.33
C ALA A 193 -12.93 -12.08 -13.81
N TYR A 194 -13.21 -11.97 -12.51
CA TYR A 194 -14.49 -12.34 -11.91
C TYR A 194 -15.64 -11.51 -12.48
N ILE A 195 -15.47 -10.19 -12.60
CA ILE A 195 -16.45 -9.29 -13.22
C ILE A 195 -16.72 -9.74 -14.66
N MET A 196 -15.66 -9.97 -15.45
CA MET A 196 -15.78 -10.41 -16.84
C MET A 196 -16.51 -11.75 -16.96
N VAL A 197 -16.17 -12.73 -16.13
CA VAL A 197 -16.79 -14.07 -16.12
C VAL A 197 -18.28 -13.99 -15.76
N LYS A 198 -18.64 -13.15 -14.78
CA LYS A 198 -20.02 -13.04 -14.28
C LYS A 198 -20.92 -12.20 -15.18
N LYS A 199 -20.41 -11.11 -15.73
CA LYS A 199 -21.22 -10.15 -16.49
C LYS A 199 -21.04 -10.23 -17.99
N ASN A 200 -19.95 -10.85 -18.46
CA ASN A 200 -19.60 -10.98 -19.87
C ASN A 200 -19.78 -9.62 -20.59
N ASN A 201 -19.20 -8.57 -19.99
CA ASN A 201 -19.25 -7.19 -20.44
C ASN A 201 -17.92 -6.55 -20.09
N ILE A 202 -17.10 -6.23 -21.09
CA ILE A 202 -15.74 -5.74 -20.90
C ILE A 202 -15.71 -4.32 -20.32
N LEU A 203 -16.77 -3.54 -20.48
CA LEU A 203 -16.85 -2.17 -19.94
C LEU A 203 -16.78 -2.12 -18.40
N LEU A 204 -17.22 -3.18 -17.72
CA LEU A 204 -17.22 -3.23 -16.24
C LEU A 204 -15.81 -3.43 -15.64
N PRO A 205 -14.99 -4.42 -16.08
CA PRO A 205 -13.60 -4.48 -15.64
C PRO A 205 -12.80 -3.26 -16.10
N MET A 206 -13.03 -2.73 -17.32
CA MET A 206 -12.40 -1.48 -17.76
C MET A 206 -12.67 -0.33 -16.79
N LEU A 207 -13.91 -0.19 -16.30
CA LEU A 207 -14.27 0.83 -15.30
C LEU A 207 -13.52 0.63 -13.96
N VAL A 208 -13.45 -0.60 -13.44
CA VAL A 208 -12.73 -0.87 -12.18
C VAL A 208 -11.23 -0.63 -12.33
N HIS A 209 -10.63 -1.06 -13.45
CA HIS A 209 -9.22 -0.85 -13.72
C HIS A 209 -8.92 0.65 -13.84
N PHE A 210 -9.72 1.39 -14.61
CA PHE A 210 -9.62 2.84 -14.69
C PHE A 210 -9.72 3.50 -13.31
N LEU A 211 -10.75 3.18 -12.50
CA LEU A 211 -10.93 3.77 -11.18
C LEU A 211 -9.76 3.45 -10.24
N ASN A 212 -9.24 2.23 -10.28
CA ASN A 212 -8.07 1.83 -9.49
C ASN A 212 -6.85 2.70 -9.83
N ASN A 213 -6.52 2.79 -11.12
CA ASN A 213 -5.33 3.52 -11.56
C ASN A 213 -5.53 5.04 -11.45
N PHE A 214 -6.75 5.53 -11.64
CA PHE A 214 -7.11 6.93 -11.45
C PHE A 214 -6.90 7.34 -10.00
N VAL A 215 -7.45 6.60 -9.03
CA VAL A 215 -7.28 6.93 -7.60
C VAL A 215 -5.82 6.79 -7.19
N SER A 216 -5.12 5.74 -7.62
CA SER A 216 -3.69 5.58 -7.34
C SER A 216 -2.86 6.73 -7.90
N SER A 217 -3.13 7.16 -9.15
CA SER A 217 -2.40 8.24 -9.79
C SER A 217 -2.75 9.61 -9.22
N PHE A 218 -4.01 9.81 -8.82
CA PHE A 218 -4.46 11.02 -8.15
C PHE A 218 -3.76 11.18 -6.80
N ILE A 219 -3.71 10.11 -6.00
CA ILE A 219 -2.99 10.13 -4.71
C ILE A 219 -1.49 10.39 -4.95
N GLY A 220 -0.87 9.67 -5.90
CA GLY A 220 0.55 9.85 -6.22
C GLY A 220 0.89 11.29 -6.60
N ALA A 221 0.14 11.87 -7.55
CA ALA A 221 0.38 13.22 -8.03
C ALA A 221 0.09 14.34 -7.01
N ASN A 222 -0.76 14.10 -6.01
CA ASN A 222 -1.18 15.10 -5.01
C ASN A 222 -0.60 14.85 -3.62
N SER A 223 0.20 13.80 -3.43
CA SER A 223 0.79 13.49 -2.13
C SER A 223 1.68 14.62 -1.63
N GLY A 224 2.32 15.40 -2.51
CA GLY A 224 3.17 16.54 -2.15
C GLY A 224 4.43 16.14 -1.37
N ILE A 225 4.62 14.84 -1.17
CA ILE A 225 5.76 14.23 -0.50
C ILE A 225 6.84 14.07 -1.57
N SER A 226 8.00 14.68 -1.37
CA SER A 226 9.14 14.44 -2.27
C SER A 226 9.56 12.96 -2.19
N SER A 227 10.20 12.41 -3.22
CA SER A 227 10.68 11.01 -3.18
C SER A 227 11.59 10.75 -1.97
N GLY A 228 12.36 11.76 -1.53
CA GLY A 228 13.13 11.73 -0.29
C GLY A 228 12.28 11.66 0.97
N ASP A 229 11.24 12.49 1.10
CA ASP A 229 10.34 12.49 2.27
C ASP A 229 9.52 11.20 2.35
N ALA A 230 9.13 10.63 1.21
CA ALA A 230 8.38 9.36 1.15
C ALA A 230 9.26 8.19 1.61
N THR A 231 10.52 8.20 1.19
CA THR A 231 11.52 7.21 1.59
C THR A 231 11.80 7.30 3.09
N ALA A 232 12.06 8.49 3.63
CA ALA A 232 12.27 8.70 5.06
C ALA A 232 11.04 8.31 5.91
N ALA A 233 9.82 8.62 5.44
CA ALA A 233 8.58 8.20 6.09
C ALA A 233 8.38 6.67 6.05
N MET A 234 8.84 6.00 4.99
CA MET A 234 8.80 4.54 4.87
C MET A 234 9.89 3.85 5.72
N GLU A 235 11.03 4.49 5.95
CA GLU A 235 12.09 4.00 6.85
C GLU A 235 11.71 4.15 8.33
N GLY A 236 10.89 5.15 8.68
CA GLY A 236 10.44 5.40 10.06
C GLY A 236 9.46 4.35 10.64
N PHE A 237 8.94 3.43 9.82
CA PHE A 237 8.05 2.36 10.27
C PHE A 237 8.59 1.00 9.83
N SER A 238 8.65 0.03 10.75
CA SER A 238 8.96 -1.36 10.38
C SER A 238 7.96 -1.88 9.34
N SER A 239 8.43 -2.73 8.43
CA SER A 239 7.60 -3.39 7.41
C SER A 239 6.36 -4.08 8.02
N ALA A 240 6.52 -4.64 9.23
CA ALA A 240 5.45 -5.22 10.03
C ALA A 240 4.42 -4.19 10.49
N ALA A 241 4.85 -3.03 11.01
CA ALA A 241 3.94 -1.95 11.40
C ALA A 241 3.15 -1.41 10.20
N THR A 242 3.81 -1.24 9.05
CA THR A 242 3.17 -0.83 7.79
C THR A 242 2.17 -1.88 7.29
N MET A 243 2.49 -3.16 7.37
CA MET A 243 1.53 -4.23 7.07
C MET A 243 0.32 -4.16 8.01
N GLY A 244 0.54 -3.96 9.31
CA GLY A 244 -0.52 -3.82 10.31
C GLY A 244 -1.47 -2.65 9.99
N SER A 245 -0.92 -1.48 9.64
CA SER A 245 -1.74 -0.31 9.32
C SER A 245 -2.55 -0.52 8.05
N MET A 246 -1.99 -1.18 7.03
CA MET A 246 -2.69 -1.55 5.80
C MET A 246 -3.80 -2.59 6.03
N PHE A 247 -3.63 -3.52 6.98
CA PHE A 247 -4.68 -4.46 7.38
C PHE A 247 -5.85 -3.72 8.03
N ALA A 248 -5.54 -2.82 8.96
CA ALA A 248 -6.53 -2.01 9.64
C ALA A 248 -7.29 -1.11 8.65
N ALA A 249 -6.60 -0.45 7.71
CA ALA A 249 -7.22 0.36 6.66
C ALA A 249 -8.07 -0.48 5.69
N GLY A 250 -7.62 -1.70 5.38
CA GLY A 250 -8.27 -2.62 4.45
C GLY A 250 -9.46 -3.39 5.02
N PHE A 251 -9.83 -3.21 6.29
CA PHE A 251 -10.76 -4.11 6.99
C PHE A 251 -12.14 -4.26 6.32
N LEU A 252 -12.64 -3.24 5.61
CA LEU A 252 -13.93 -3.31 4.90
C LEU A 252 -13.87 -4.04 3.56
N CYS A 253 -12.68 -4.43 3.08
CA CYS A 253 -12.52 -5.08 1.78
C CYS A 253 -13.41 -6.32 1.60
N PRO A 254 -13.55 -7.26 2.57
CA PRO A 254 -14.37 -8.45 2.39
C PRO A 254 -15.84 -8.11 2.26
N LEU A 255 -16.33 -7.12 3.03
CA LEU A 255 -17.71 -6.70 3.04
C LEU A 255 -18.10 -6.06 1.69
N PHE A 256 -17.28 -5.13 1.18
CA PHE A 256 -17.53 -4.50 -0.11
C PHE A 256 -17.49 -5.51 -1.27
N LEU A 257 -16.54 -6.45 -1.26
CA LEU A 257 -16.48 -7.51 -2.26
C LEU A 257 -17.74 -8.40 -2.24
N VAL A 258 -18.24 -8.77 -1.06
CA VAL A 258 -19.49 -9.56 -0.95
C VAL A 258 -20.71 -8.75 -1.37
N ILE A 259 -20.78 -7.45 -1.07
CA ILE A 259 -21.85 -6.56 -1.56
C ILE A 259 -21.81 -6.48 -3.10
N GLY A 260 -20.65 -6.26 -3.69
CA GLY A 260 -20.46 -6.23 -5.15
C GLY A 260 -20.87 -7.57 -5.80
N ALA A 261 -20.38 -8.68 -5.25
CA ALA A 261 -20.74 -10.03 -5.70
C ALA A 261 -22.25 -10.31 -5.59
N ARG A 262 -22.89 -9.84 -4.51
CA ARG A 262 -24.35 -9.94 -4.31
C ARG A 262 -25.12 -9.15 -5.36
N LEU A 263 -24.62 -7.98 -5.76
CA LEU A 263 -25.23 -7.17 -6.81
C LEU A 263 -25.08 -7.83 -8.18
N TYR A 264 -24.02 -8.58 -8.47
CA TYR A 264 -23.96 -9.36 -9.71
C TYR A 264 -24.76 -10.67 -9.68
N ASP A 265 -24.75 -11.38 -8.55
CA ASP A 265 -25.23 -12.74 -8.44
C ASP A 265 -25.97 -12.97 -7.11
N LYS A 266 -27.27 -12.65 -7.12
CA LYS A 266 -28.16 -12.81 -5.95
C LYS A 266 -28.34 -14.28 -5.60
N GLU A 267 -28.25 -15.16 -6.57
CA GLU A 267 -28.60 -16.56 -6.34
C GLU A 267 -27.47 -17.26 -5.62
N ASN A 268 -26.21 -16.99 -5.98
CA ASN A 268 -25.07 -17.64 -5.37
C ASN A 268 -24.54 -16.92 -4.11
N THR A 269 -24.74 -15.60 -3.99
CA THR A 269 -24.26 -14.84 -2.82
C THR A 269 -25.30 -14.83 -1.70
N LYS A 270 -25.22 -15.82 -0.80
CA LYS A 270 -26.10 -16.02 0.37
C LYS A 270 -25.62 -15.31 1.64
N GLY A 271 -26.49 -15.25 2.68
CA GLY A 271 -26.20 -14.63 3.98
C GLY A 271 -24.92 -15.14 4.67
N LYS A 272 -24.59 -16.43 4.54
CA LYS A 272 -23.33 -16.99 5.07
C LYS A 272 -22.07 -16.26 4.58
N HIS A 273 -22.08 -15.72 3.35
CA HIS A 273 -20.92 -14.98 2.82
C HIS A 273 -20.74 -13.63 3.52
N PHE A 274 -21.84 -12.98 3.94
CA PHE A 274 -21.77 -11.76 4.75
C PHE A 274 -21.23 -12.04 6.15
N VAL A 275 -21.60 -13.17 6.75
CA VAL A 275 -21.03 -13.60 8.04
C VAL A 275 -19.52 -13.85 7.90
N ILE A 276 -19.09 -14.57 6.87
CA ILE A 276 -17.66 -14.79 6.60
C ILE A 276 -16.94 -13.46 6.37
N ALA A 277 -17.51 -12.56 5.57
CA ALA A 277 -16.93 -11.24 5.33
C ALA A 277 -16.80 -10.42 6.62
N ALA A 278 -17.82 -10.43 7.49
CA ALA A 278 -17.76 -9.74 8.78
C ALA A 278 -16.67 -10.30 9.70
N ILE A 279 -16.51 -11.63 9.75
CA ILE A 279 -15.44 -12.28 10.52
C ILE A 279 -14.06 -11.87 9.97
N LEU A 280 -13.87 -11.92 8.65
CA LEU A 280 -12.62 -11.50 8.01
C LEU A 280 -12.33 -10.01 8.22
N SER A 281 -13.34 -9.16 8.14
CA SER A 281 -13.22 -7.73 8.44
C SER A 281 -12.80 -7.48 9.88
N ALA A 282 -13.42 -8.15 10.85
CA ALA A 282 -13.03 -8.03 12.25
C ALA A 282 -11.60 -8.55 12.48
N PHE A 283 -11.24 -9.66 11.85
CA PHE A 283 -9.88 -10.20 11.91
C PHE A 283 -8.85 -9.21 11.36
N LEU A 284 -9.07 -8.64 10.17
CA LEU A 284 -8.18 -7.64 9.57
C LEU A 284 -8.02 -6.41 10.45
N LEU A 285 -9.12 -5.90 11.01
CA LEU A 285 -9.07 -4.73 11.89
C LEU A 285 -8.29 -5.01 13.18
N ILE A 286 -8.65 -6.09 13.90
CA ILE A 286 -8.04 -6.42 15.19
C ILE A 286 -6.58 -6.78 15.02
N SER A 287 -6.25 -7.65 14.05
CA SER A 287 -4.86 -8.02 13.77
C SER A 287 -4.04 -6.85 13.27
N GLY A 288 -4.60 -5.99 12.41
CA GLY A 288 -3.92 -4.80 11.91
C GLY A 288 -3.54 -3.82 13.02
N ILE A 289 -4.49 -3.50 13.91
CA ILE A 289 -4.23 -2.65 15.08
C ILE A 289 -3.17 -3.30 15.99
N ALA A 290 -3.32 -4.58 16.31
CA ALA A 290 -2.40 -5.29 17.19
C ALA A 290 -0.96 -5.33 16.61
N ILE A 291 -0.82 -5.68 15.33
CA ILE A 291 0.49 -5.73 14.66
C ILE A 291 1.12 -4.34 14.62
N THR A 292 0.35 -3.29 14.31
CA THR A 292 0.85 -1.91 14.28
C THR A 292 1.40 -1.52 15.65
N ILE A 293 0.61 -1.69 16.72
CA ILE A 293 1.00 -1.33 18.08
C ILE A 293 2.24 -2.12 18.51
N VAL A 294 2.22 -3.45 18.37
CA VAL A 294 3.32 -4.31 18.81
C VAL A 294 4.60 -4.04 18.03
N SER A 295 4.51 -3.81 16.72
CA SER A 295 5.68 -3.56 15.88
C SER A 295 6.25 -2.17 16.10
N SER A 296 5.40 -1.15 16.29
CA SER A 296 5.84 0.20 16.68
C SER A 296 6.50 0.19 18.05
N MET A 297 5.93 -0.52 19.04
CA MET A 297 6.55 -0.67 20.36
C MET A 297 7.90 -1.41 20.26
N ASN A 298 7.96 -2.54 19.55
CA ASN A 298 9.20 -3.29 19.40
C ASN A 298 10.30 -2.48 18.69
N GLY A 299 9.96 -1.70 17.66
CA GLY A 299 10.91 -0.80 16.99
C GLY A 299 11.44 0.26 17.96
N LEU A 300 10.54 0.90 18.71
CA LEU A 300 10.88 1.92 19.70
C LEU A 300 11.75 1.41 20.85
N TYR A 301 11.58 0.16 21.27
CA TYR A 301 12.24 -0.38 22.46
C TYR A 301 13.49 -1.21 22.19
N LYS A 302 13.64 -1.79 21.00
CA LYS A 302 14.72 -2.76 20.73
C LYS A 302 16.00 -2.12 20.19
N ASN A 303 15.89 -0.95 19.55
CA ASN A 303 17.03 -0.21 18.99
C ASN A 303 17.35 1.08 19.75
N ALA A 304 16.69 1.33 20.88
CA ALA A 304 16.88 2.55 21.63
C ALA A 304 18.27 2.61 22.25
N LEU A 305 19.02 3.66 21.95
CA LEU A 305 20.24 4.04 22.65
C LEU A 305 19.95 4.28 24.14
N LEU A 306 18.78 4.85 24.43
CA LEU A 306 18.28 5.05 25.78
C LEU A 306 16.80 4.71 25.85
N ASN A 307 16.42 3.86 26.80
CA ASN A 307 15.03 3.69 27.25
C ASN A 307 14.99 3.90 28.75
N TRP A 308 14.74 5.14 29.15
CA TRP A 308 14.82 5.60 30.52
C TRP A 308 13.42 5.91 31.05
N ASN A 309 12.93 5.05 31.93
CA ASN A 309 11.59 5.17 32.51
C ASN A 309 11.63 4.93 34.01
N TYR A 310 10.95 5.78 34.77
CA TYR A 310 10.84 5.64 36.22
C TYR A 310 9.59 6.36 36.76
N THR A 311 9.11 5.92 37.92
CA THR A 311 8.01 6.54 38.65
C THR A 311 8.38 6.68 40.11
N PHE A 312 8.25 7.89 40.65
CA PHE A 312 8.54 8.18 42.05
C PHE A 312 7.65 9.30 42.60
N ALA A 313 7.61 9.44 43.92
CA ALA A 313 6.97 10.58 44.58
C ALA A 313 8.00 11.69 44.75
N VAL A 314 7.69 12.91 44.30
CA VAL A 314 8.58 14.07 44.41
C VAL A 314 8.56 14.58 45.84
N THR A 315 9.73 14.61 46.49
CA THR A 315 9.91 15.23 47.81
C THR A 315 10.37 16.68 47.68
N GLU A 316 10.29 17.47 48.75
CA GLU A 316 10.85 18.82 48.79
C GLU A 316 12.38 18.80 48.49
N GLU A 317 13.09 17.78 48.98
CA GLU A 317 14.53 17.58 48.71
C GLU A 317 14.81 17.32 47.22
N ASN A 318 13.90 16.67 46.49
CA ASN A 318 14.05 16.51 45.03
C ASN A 318 13.95 17.84 44.27
N LEU A 319 13.19 18.79 44.79
CA LEU A 319 12.99 20.12 44.19
C LEU A 319 14.12 21.09 44.55
N GLU A 320 14.85 20.82 45.63
CA GLU A 320 16.10 21.52 45.97
C GLU A 320 17.28 21.08 45.09
N CYS A 321 17.19 19.93 44.42
CA CYS A 321 18.17 19.47 43.43
C CYS A 321 17.93 20.20 42.10
N ASP A 322 19.01 20.57 41.39
CA ASP A 322 18.90 21.25 40.09
C ASP A 322 18.06 20.45 39.07
N ASN A 323 18.14 19.10 39.13
CA ASN A 323 17.44 18.18 38.24
C ASN A 323 16.63 17.14 39.03
N LEU A 324 15.35 16.96 38.68
CA LEU A 324 14.46 15.92 39.25
C LEU A 324 14.89 14.51 38.83
N ALA A 325 15.44 14.39 37.63
CA ALA A 325 15.95 13.16 37.06
C ALA A 325 16.95 13.53 35.97
N GLU A 326 18.04 12.76 35.83
CA GLU A 326 19.08 12.98 34.82
C GLU A 326 19.58 11.64 34.24
N ALA A 327 19.86 11.63 32.94
CA ALA A 327 20.52 10.54 32.24
C ALA A 327 21.48 11.10 31.16
N GLY A 328 22.50 10.32 30.80
CA GLY A 328 23.44 10.64 29.73
C GLY A 328 23.39 9.63 28.59
N ILE A 329 23.63 10.09 27.37
CA ILE A 329 23.78 9.24 26.18
C ILE A 329 25.06 9.60 25.43
N ASP A 330 25.69 8.61 24.80
CA ASP A 330 26.87 8.80 23.95
C ASP A 330 26.51 8.50 22.50
N ILE A 331 26.68 9.49 21.62
CA ILE A 331 26.50 9.37 20.18
C ILE A 331 27.86 9.09 19.54
N GLN A 332 27.97 8.01 18.75
CA GLN A 332 29.24 7.55 18.17
C GLN A 332 29.52 8.16 16.79
N GLU A 333 28.48 8.33 15.97
CA GLU A 333 28.54 8.85 14.61
C GLU A 333 27.43 9.88 14.41
N GLU A 334 27.63 10.82 13.50
CA GLU A 334 26.62 11.84 13.20
C GLU A 334 25.41 11.20 12.54
N SER A 335 24.26 11.23 13.22
CA SER A 335 23.02 10.65 12.73
C SER A 335 21.77 11.33 13.29
N VAL A 336 20.66 11.16 12.58
CA VAL A 336 19.34 11.65 13.03
C VAL A 336 18.77 10.66 14.05
N HIS A 337 18.49 11.15 15.25
CA HIS A 337 17.88 10.39 16.34
C HIS A 337 16.45 10.83 16.61
N SER A 338 15.60 9.87 16.94
CA SER A 338 14.21 10.13 17.35
C SER A 338 14.13 10.17 18.87
N ILE A 339 13.70 11.32 19.40
CA ILE A 339 13.60 11.58 20.84
C ILE A 339 12.14 11.69 21.22
N ILE A 340 11.69 10.70 21.99
CA ILE A 340 10.32 10.61 22.48
C ILE A 340 10.33 10.72 23.99
N VAL A 341 9.66 11.74 24.50
CA VAL A 341 9.51 11.97 25.92
C VAL A 341 8.04 11.96 26.27
N SER A 342 7.67 11.21 27.30
CA SER A 342 6.35 11.30 27.91
C SER A 342 6.50 11.38 29.42
N SER A 343 5.84 12.34 30.05
CA SER A 343 5.83 12.44 31.50
C SER A 343 4.49 12.91 32.03
N THR A 344 4.19 12.53 33.27
CA THR A 344 2.96 12.88 33.97
C THR A 344 3.29 13.30 35.39
N ALA A 345 2.87 14.50 35.79
CA ALA A 345 2.81 14.92 37.18
C ALA A 345 1.56 15.77 37.42
N PRO A 346 0.50 15.19 38.01
CA PRO A 346 -0.80 15.84 38.11
C PRO A 346 -0.78 17.25 38.71
N GLY A 347 -1.05 18.26 37.88
CA GLY A 347 -1.18 19.65 38.31
C GLY A 347 0.13 20.32 38.76
N GLY A 348 1.29 19.84 38.31
CA GLY A 348 2.55 20.59 38.39
C GLY A 348 3.18 20.81 37.03
N ASN A 349 4.12 21.75 36.94
CA ASN A 349 4.82 22.06 35.68
C ASN A 349 6.15 21.32 35.63
N ILE A 350 6.43 20.73 34.47
CA ILE A 350 7.66 19.97 34.22
C ILE A 350 8.27 20.51 32.93
N THR A 351 9.59 20.68 32.92
CA THR A 351 10.38 20.95 31.72
C THR A 351 11.32 19.77 31.48
N PHE A 352 11.36 19.30 30.24
CA PHE A 352 12.38 18.39 29.76
C PHE A 352 13.41 19.19 28.99
N THR A 353 14.69 18.95 29.29
CA THR A 353 15.82 19.58 28.61
C THR A 353 16.82 18.53 28.15
N MET A 354 17.33 18.69 26.94
CA MET A 354 18.49 17.96 26.41
C MET A 354 19.56 18.95 26.00
N GLU A 355 20.78 18.76 26.49
CA GLU A 355 21.92 19.62 26.21
C GLU A 355 23.13 18.81 25.71
N ASP A 356 23.97 19.45 24.92
CA ASP A 356 25.28 18.90 24.53
C ASP A 356 26.32 19.03 25.65
N GLU A 357 27.51 18.46 25.44
CA GLU A 357 28.65 18.53 26.36
C GLU A 357 29.14 19.96 26.69
N ASN A 358 28.76 20.95 25.88
CA ASN A 358 29.09 22.36 26.07
C ASN A 358 27.98 23.15 26.78
N GLY A 359 26.86 22.51 27.13
CA GLY A 359 25.70 23.13 27.75
C GLY A 359 24.81 23.89 26.76
N ASN A 360 24.92 23.61 25.45
CA ASN A 360 23.98 24.17 24.49
C ASN A 360 22.68 23.35 24.50
N VAL A 361 21.57 24.04 24.71
CA VAL A 361 20.23 23.43 24.70
C VAL A 361 19.85 23.00 23.28
N ILE A 362 19.60 21.71 23.12
CA ILE A 362 19.16 21.08 21.87
C ILE A 362 17.63 20.99 21.84
N ILE A 363 17.03 20.51 22.93
CA ILE A 363 15.57 20.45 23.12
C ILE A 363 15.23 21.02 24.49
N GLU A 364 14.26 21.93 24.55
CA GLU A 364 13.63 22.34 25.80
C GLU A 364 12.12 22.45 25.58
N LYS A 365 11.34 21.68 26.37
CA LYS A 365 9.87 21.69 26.29
C LYS A 365 9.27 21.59 27.69
N SER A 366 8.31 22.45 27.96
CA SER A 366 7.55 22.45 29.22
C SER A 366 6.11 21.99 29.02
N GLY A 367 5.56 21.29 30.01
CA GLY A 367 4.18 20.83 30.05
C GLY A 367 3.59 20.97 31.46
N SER A 368 2.28 21.19 31.54
CA SER A 368 1.56 21.28 32.82
C SER A 368 0.70 20.04 33.00
N GLY A 369 0.91 19.28 34.07
CA GLY A 369 0.21 18.02 34.33
C GLY A 369 0.76 16.83 33.52
N MET A 370 1.05 17.05 32.25
CA MET A 370 1.59 16.08 31.30
C MET A 370 2.48 16.78 30.29
N LEU A 371 3.55 16.10 29.88
CA LEU A 371 4.46 16.54 28.81
C LEU A 371 4.61 15.39 27.82
N VAL A 372 4.44 15.68 26.52
CA VAL A 372 4.73 14.75 25.43
C VAL A 372 5.57 15.48 24.40
N VAL A 373 6.76 14.94 24.11
CA VAL A 373 7.70 15.44 23.11
C VAL A 373 7.98 14.32 22.12
N SER A 374 8.03 14.65 20.83
CA SER A 374 8.43 13.74 19.76
C SER A 374 9.14 14.57 18.71
N GLU A 375 10.47 14.53 18.71
CA GLU A 375 11.30 15.29 17.77
C GLU A 375 12.36 14.38 17.15
N ASN A 376 12.71 14.65 15.89
CA ASN A 376 13.87 14.04 15.23
C ASN A 376 14.97 15.09 15.18
N VAL A 377 16.15 14.78 15.71
CA VAL A 377 17.27 15.71 15.82
C VAL A 377 18.53 15.06 15.27
N GLU A 378 19.26 15.80 14.44
CA GLU A 378 20.59 15.40 13.98
C GLU A 378 21.60 15.71 15.10
N LEU A 379 22.24 14.66 15.63
CA LEU A 379 23.20 14.76 16.72
C LEU A 379 24.60 14.42 16.20
N ALA A 380 25.58 15.24 16.57
CA ALA A 380 26.98 14.99 16.29
C ALA A 380 27.56 13.98 17.31
N PRO A 381 28.71 13.36 17.01
CA PRO A 381 29.39 12.51 17.98
C PRO A 381 29.74 13.28 19.25
N GLY A 382 29.34 12.76 20.40
CA GLY A 382 29.51 13.44 21.68
C GLY A 382 28.60 12.90 22.78
N HIS A 383 28.78 13.45 23.98
CA HIS A 383 27.93 13.16 25.13
C HIS A 383 26.77 14.16 25.21
N TYR A 384 25.58 13.66 25.49
CA TYR A 384 24.40 14.49 25.70
C TYR A 384 23.74 14.16 27.04
N THR A 385 23.36 15.21 27.75
CA THR A 385 22.67 15.11 29.05
C THR A 385 21.19 15.41 28.86
N LEU A 386 20.34 14.56 29.42
CA LEU A 386 18.89 14.70 29.37
C LEU A 386 18.35 14.74 30.80
N TYR A 387 17.56 15.75 31.12
CA TYR A 387 17.06 15.92 32.47
C TYR A 387 15.68 16.56 32.52
N PHE A 388 15.04 16.42 33.68
CA PHE A 388 13.77 17.07 33.99
C PHE A 388 13.95 18.07 35.11
N THR A 389 13.32 19.23 34.96
CA THR A 389 13.13 20.21 36.04
C THR A 389 11.65 20.42 36.29
N GLY A 390 11.29 20.91 37.47
CA GLY A 390 9.91 21.18 37.80
C GLY A 390 9.78 22.16 38.96
N ASP A 391 8.57 22.69 39.14
CA ASP A 391 8.30 23.72 40.15
C ASP A 391 7.84 23.14 41.49
N ASP A 392 7.81 23.99 42.52
CA ASP A 392 7.42 23.64 43.90
C ASP A 392 6.03 22.99 43.99
N THR A 393 5.18 23.19 42.97
CA THR A 393 3.83 22.62 42.95
C THR A 393 3.85 21.10 42.75
N LEU A 394 5.00 20.50 42.47
CA LEU A 394 5.21 19.05 42.38
C LEU A 394 5.39 18.36 43.73
N ALA A 395 5.68 19.10 44.80
CA ALA A 395 5.96 18.52 46.12
C ALA A 395 4.82 17.59 46.59
N GLY A 396 5.16 16.37 46.96
CA GLY A 396 4.22 15.34 47.42
C GLY A 396 3.42 14.65 46.30
N LYS A 397 3.69 14.95 45.03
CA LYS A 397 3.00 14.33 43.88
C LYS A 397 3.82 13.21 43.25
N THR A 398 3.13 12.30 42.57
CA THR A 398 3.78 11.26 41.77
C THR A 398 4.22 11.82 40.43
N PHE A 399 5.52 11.75 40.15
CA PHE A 399 6.10 12.01 38.85
C PHE A 399 6.45 10.69 38.17
N SER A 400 5.94 10.51 36.96
CA SER A 400 6.28 9.39 36.08
C SER A 400 6.83 9.94 34.78
N TYR A 401 7.90 9.36 34.27
CA TYR A 401 8.45 9.72 32.97
C TYR A 401 8.95 8.51 32.19
N GLN A 402 9.02 8.67 30.88
CA GLN A 402 9.67 7.78 29.93
C GLN A 402 10.34 8.63 28.85
N VAL A 403 11.63 8.41 28.64
CA VAL A 403 12.45 8.99 27.59
C VAL A 403 12.99 7.85 26.73
N ILE A 404 12.75 7.91 25.43
CA ILE A 404 13.28 6.98 24.43
C ILE A 404 14.11 7.78 23.43
N VAL A 405 15.36 7.39 23.24
CA VAL A 405 16.25 7.91 22.20
C VAL A 405 16.60 6.74 21.28
N ASN A 406 16.18 6.83 20.01
CA ASN A 406 16.49 5.85 18.95
C ASN A 406 17.44 6.45 17.94
#